data_AF-A0A7V4UG44-F1
#
_entry.id   AF-A0A7V4UG44-F1
#
_cell.length_a   1.000
_cell.length_b   1.000
_cell.length_c   1.000
_cell.angle_alpha   90.00
_cell.angle_beta   90.00
_cell.angle_gamma   90.00
#
_symmetry.space_group_name_H-M   'P 1'
#
loop_
_entity.id
_entity.type
_entity.pdbx_description
1 polymer ?
#
loop_
_entity_poly.entity_id
_entity_poly.type
_entity_poly.pdbx_seq_one_letter_code
_entity_poly.pdbx_strand_id
1 'polypeptide(L)'
;MVAFDRALRKRPVVNVEFGYERGVDDLPTYRVMQDWAEVLRRAWLIYLAGGYGAYYYSNTAWDLVKPDPEPPGYRRFQILKDTLSALPYWRMSPANHLAVGGPCLALEQEAYACYVEGLRITVNLSSMAPGPVVAWTDTWTGAKEKADTPRPGVVTFEKPKSFGEAPGLLVVRKPQAGN
;
A
#
# COMPACT_ATOMS: atom_id res chain seq x y z
N MET A 1 1.17 -8.29 15.09
CA MET A 1 0.72 -8.30 13.68
C MET A 1 1.17 -9.63 13.09
N VAL A 2 0.24 -10.48 12.66
CA VAL A 2 0.62 -11.65 11.84
C VAL A 2 0.96 -11.06 10.47
N ALA A 3 2.24 -10.89 10.19
CA ALA A 3 2.70 -10.52 8.86
C ALA A 3 2.40 -11.72 7.94
N PHE A 4 1.35 -11.60 7.14
CA PHE A 4 0.89 -12.65 6.24
C PHE A 4 1.77 -12.68 4.99
N ASP A 5 2.79 -13.54 4.95
CA ASP A 5 3.54 -13.73 3.72
C ASP A 5 2.80 -14.68 2.77
N ARG A 6 2.25 -14.16 1.66
CA ARG A 6 1.62 -14.98 0.61
C ARG A 6 2.58 -16.05 0.08
N ALA A 7 3.90 -15.83 0.09
CA ALA A 7 4.86 -16.82 -0.38
C ALA A 7 4.79 -18.14 0.40
N LEU A 8 4.28 -18.11 1.63
CA LEU A 8 4.09 -19.30 2.47
C LEU A 8 2.79 -20.07 2.17
N ARG A 9 1.90 -19.57 1.30
CA ARG A 9 0.59 -20.19 1.02
C ARG A 9 0.29 -20.29 -0.47
N LYS A 10 -0.17 -21.47 -0.89
CA LYS A 10 -0.58 -21.75 -2.29
C LYS A 10 -1.97 -21.21 -2.65
N ARG A 11 -2.69 -20.60 -1.70
CA ARG A 11 -4.07 -20.11 -1.87
C ARG A 11 -4.14 -18.63 -1.52
N PRO A 12 -5.03 -17.85 -2.17
CA PRO A 12 -5.29 -16.48 -1.76
C PRO A 12 -5.67 -16.42 -0.28
N VAL A 13 -5.19 -15.39 0.41
CA VAL A 13 -5.51 -15.14 1.81
C VAL A 13 -6.22 -13.80 1.90
N VAL A 14 -7.41 -13.81 2.45
CA VAL A 14 -8.18 -12.61 2.75
C VAL A 14 -8.15 -12.41 4.24
N ASN A 15 -7.63 -11.26 4.68
CA ASN A 15 -7.75 -10.81 6.04
C ASN A 15 -9.10 -10.10 6.17
N VAL A 16 -10.10 -10.88 6.55
CA VAL A 16 -11.49 -10.39 6.66
C VAL A 16 -11.66 -9.44 7.84
N GLU A 17 -10.79 -9.46 8.85
CA GLU A 17 -10.88 -8.55 10.00
C GLU A 17 -9.49 -8.19 10.50
N PHE A 18 -8.96 -7.05 10.06
CA PHE A 18 -7.66 -6.52 10.52
C PHE A 18 -7.75 -5.20 11.30
N GLY A 19 -8.95 -4.66 11.44
CA GLY A 19 -9.24 -3.46 12.21
C GLY A 19 -10.59 -2.88 11.84
N TYR A 20 -11.15 -2.13 12.79
CA TYR A 20 -12.37 -1.35 12.61
C TYR A 20 -11.99 0.12 12.72
N GLU A 21 -12.26 0.90 11.68
CA GLU A 21 -12.14 2.36 11.74
C GLU A 21 -13.17 2.91 12.73
N ARG A 22 -12.68 3.73 13.65
CA ARG A 22 -13.51 4.44 14.63
C ARG A 22 -14.52 5.35 13.91
N GLY A 23 -15.76 5.26 14.37
CA GLY A 23 -16.86 6.16 14.03
C GLY A 23 -16.45 7.62 14.15
N VAL A 24 -16.83 8.46 13.19
CA VAL A 24 -16.70 9.92 13.37
C VAL A 24 -17.54 10.37 14.56
N ASP A 25 -18.74 9.81 14.67
CA ASP A 25 -19.57 9.93 15.85
C ASP A 25 -19.34 8.75 16.79
N ASP A 26 -19.23 9.04 18.09
CA ASP A 26 -19.05 8.05 19.14
C ASP A 26 -20.41 7.40 19.46
N LEU A 27 -20.69 6.28 18.78
CA LEU A 27 -21.92 5.51 18.94
C LEU A 27 -21.68 4.27 19.82
N PRO A 28 -22.70 3.79 20.55
CA PRO A 28 -22.59 2.58 21.34
C PRO A 28 -22.48 1.35 20.41
N THR A 29 -21.24 1.00 20.04
CA THR A 29 -20.90 -0.12 19.14
C THR A 29 -19.76 -0.97 19.72
N TYR A 30 -19.25 -1.90 18.92
CA TYR A 30 -18.07 -2.70 19.23
C TYR A 30 -16.88 -1.85 19.68
N ARG A 31 -16.26 -2.23 20.81
CA ARG A 31 -15.30 -1.37 21.53
C ARG A 31 -13.88 -1.39 20.97
N VAL A 32 -13.54 -2.32 20.08
CA VAL A 32 -12.18 -2.46 19.54
C VAL A 32 -12.09 -1.72 18.21
N MET A 33 -11.84 -0.42 18.30
CA MET A 33 -11.77 0.51 17.17
C MET A 33 -10.43 1.25 17.11
N GLN A 34 -9.99 1.61 15.92
CA GLN A 34 -8.69 2.24 15.64
C GLN A 34 -8.87 3.54 14.86
N ASP A 35 -7.87 4.41 14.93
CA ASP A 35 -7.79 5.56 14.04
C ASP A 35 -7.68 5.09 12.58
N TRP A 36 -8.25 5.85 11.64
CA TRP A 36 -8.24 5.55 10.21
C TRP A 36 -6.82 5.30 9.68
N ALA A 37 -5.82 6.03 10.20
CA ALA A 37 -4.44 5.93 9.74
C ALA A 37 -3.84 4.57 10.08
N GLU A 38 -4.16 4.02 11.25
CA GLU A 38 -3.71 2.69 11.66
C GLU A 38 -4.41 1.58 10.84
N VAL A 39 -5.70 1.72 10.55
CA VAL A 39 -6.42 0.76 9.70
C VAL A 39 -5.86 0.78 8.28
N LEU A 40 -5.63 1.96 7.71
CA LEU A 40 -5.02 2.14 6.39
C LEU A 40 -3.59 1.57 6.34
N ARG A 41 -2.78 1.87 7.36
CA ARG A 41 -1.42 1.32 7.50
C ARG A 41 -1.43 -0.19 7.45
N ARG A 42 -2.28 -0.85 8.26
CA ARG A 42 -2.43 -2.31 8.24
C ARG A 42 -2.86 -2.83 6.88
N ALA A 43 -3.75 -2.14 6.18
CA ALA A 43 -4.16 -2.51 4.84
C ALA A 43 -2.95 -2.51 3.89
N TRP A 44 -2.18 -1.43 3.82
CA TRP A 44 -0.96 -1.39 2.98
C TRP A 44 0.00 -2.55 3.28
N LEU A 45 0.22 -2.86 4.57
CA LEU A 45 1.07 -3.97 4.97
C LEU A 45 0.52 -5.33 4.51
N ILE A 46 -0.79 -5.56 4.64
CA ILE A 46 -1.45 -6.80 4.18
C ILE A 46 -1.33 -6.94 2.66
N TYR A 47 -1.65 -5.87 1.92
CA TYR A 47 -1.63 -5.91 0.46
C TYR A 47 -0.21 -6.04 -0.10
N LEU A 48 0.79 -5.40 0.53
CA LEU A 48 2.20 -5.55 0.10
C LEU A 48 2.80 -6.89 0.51
N ALA A 49 2.20 -7.58 1.48
CA ALA A 49 2.50 -8.98 1.77
C ALA A 49 1.71 -9.97 0.87
N GLY A 50 1.02 -9.45 -0.15
CA GLY A 50 0.33 -10.23 -1.18
C GLY A 50 -1.05 -10.77 -0.76
N GLY A 51 -1.57 -10.32 0.38
CA GLY A 51 -2.91 -10.66 0.86
C GLY A 51 -3.98 -9.68 0.39
N TYR A 52 -5.22 -9.98 0.74
CA TYR A 52 -6.37 -9.10 0.52
C TYR A 52 -6.98 -8.67 1.85
N GLY A 53 -7.71 -7.56 1.88
CA GLY A 53 -8.35 -7.06 3.09
C GLY A 53 -9.81 -6.69 2.86
N ALA A 54 -10.60 -6.77 3.93
CA ALA A 54 -11.91 -6.12 4.02
C ALA A 54 -11.82 -4.90 4.95
N TYR A 55 -12.28 -3.75 4.46
CA TYR A 55 -12.33 -2.53 5.27
C TYR A 55 -13.62 -2.50 6.09
N TYR A 56 -13.50 -2.18 7.38
CA TYR A 56 -14.63 -2.02 8.29
C TYR A 56 -14.65 -0.63 8.91
N TYR A 57 -15.83 -0.03 8.91
CA TYR A 57 -16.14 1.19 9.64
C TYR A 57 -17.13 0.86 10.76
N SER A 58 -16.79 1.22 12.00
CA SER A 58 -17.53 0.79 13.19
C SER A 58 -18.98 1.30 13.25
N ASN A 59 -19.29 2.47 12.67
CA ASN A 59 -20.65 3.01 12.62
C ASN A 59 -21.53 2.35 11.54
N THR A 60 -20.97 1.46 10.72
CA THR A 60 -21.70 0.63 9.75
C THR A 60 -21.41 -0.87 9.96
N ALA A 61 -20.90 -1.23 11.13
CA ALA A 61 -20.58 -2.60 11.49
C ALA A 61 -21.62 -3.15 12.47
N TRP A 62 -21.77 -4.47 12.47
CA TRP A 62 -22.68 -5.21 13.34
C TRP A 62 -24.14 -4.75 13.17
N ASP A 63 -24.72 -4.19 14.22
CA ASP A 63 -26.10 -3.73 14.34
C ASP A 63 -26.28 -2.24 14.03
N LEU A 64 -25.21 -1.53 13.68
CA LEU A 64 -25.27 -0.12 13.27
C LEU A 64 -25.20 0.05 11.75
N VAL A 65 -26.05 0.93 11.21
CA VAL A 65 -26.01 1.39 9.82
C VAL A 65 -26.13 2.91 9.81
N LYS A 66 -25.03 3.59 10.12
CA LYS A 66 -24.91 5.05 10.08
C LYS A 66 -23.72 5.46 9.19
N PRO A 67 -23.95 5.59 7.86
CA PRO A 67 -22.89 5.89 6.90
C PRO A 67 -22.43 7.35 6.96
N ASP A 68 -23.26 8.26 7.47
CA ASP A 68 -22.94 9.68 7.59
C ASP A 68 -22.51 10.06 9.03
N PRO A 69 -21.54 10.97 9.17
CA PRO A 69 -20.72 11.53 8.10
C PRO A 69 -19.72 10.51 7.51
N GLU A 70 -19.26 10.75 6.29
CA GLU A 70 -18.33 9.88 5.59
C GLU A 70 -17.05 9.64 6.42
N PRO A 71 -16.64 8.37 6.63
CA PRO A 71 -15.41 8.07 7.36
C PRO A 71 -14.17 8.53 6.59
N PRO A 72 -13.17 9.12 7.28
CA PRO A 72 -11.90 9.51 6.65
C PRO A 72 -11.23 8.38 5.84
N GLY A 73 -11.38 7.12 6.27
CA GLY A 73 -10.81 5.97 5.59
C GLY A 73 -11.36 5.70 4.19
N TYR A 74 -12.62 6.01 3.89
CA TYR A 74 -13.24 5.64 2.60
C TYR A 74 -12.42 6.14 1.40
N ARG A 75 -12.12 7.43 1.37
CA ARG A 75 -11.31 8.01 0.29
C ARG A 75 -9.90 7.40 0.20
N ARG A 76 -9.32 7.04 1.35
CA ARG A 76 -7.96 6.49 1.45
C ARG A 76 -7.88 5.03 1.02
N PHE A 77 -8.91 4.25 1.33
CA PHE A 77 -9.06 2.89 0.79
C PHE A 77 -9.34 2.89 -0.71
N GLN A 78 -10.04 3.91 -1.22
CA GLN A 78 -10.16 4.12 -2.67
C GLN A 78 -8.79 4.41 -3.31
N ILE A 79 -7.92 5.21 -2.67
CA ILE A 79 -6.54 5.42 -3.13
C ILE A 79 -5.74 4.12 -3.16
N LEU A 80 -5.82 3.30 -2.11
CA LEU A 80 -5.18 1.99 -2.05
C LEU A 80 -5.65 1.09 -3.22
N LYS A 81 -6.97 1.00 -3.41
CA LYS A 81 -7.58 0.23 -4.51
C LYS A 81 -7.08 0.71 -5.87
N ASP A 82 -7.15 2.00 -6.15
CA ASP A 82 -6.80 2.55 -7.46
C ASP A 82 -5.30 2.38 -7.75
N THR A 83 -4.47 2.55 -6.73
CA THR A 83 -3.01 2.40 -6.85
C THR A 83 -2.62 0.96 -7.17
N LEU A 84 -3.17 -0.01 -6.44
CA LEU A 84 -2.85 -1.42 -6.63
C LEU A 84 -3.52 -2.03 -7.87
N SER A 85 -4.73 -1.59 -8.22
CA SER A 85 -5.42 -2.06 -9.44
C SER A 85 -4.74 -1.59 -10.72
N ALA A 86 -3.96 -0.51 -10.66
CA ALA A 86 -3.13 -0.04 -11.76
C ALA A 86 -1.83 -0.86 -11.95
N LEU A 87 -1.58 -1.86 -11.11
CA LEU A 87 -0.44 -2.78 -11.17
C LEU A 87 -0.91 -4.18 -11.60
N PRO A 88 -0.01 -5.05 -12.10
CA PRO A 88 -0.31 -6.47 -12.30
C PRO A 88 -0.36 -7.24 -10.97
N TYR A 89 -1.05 -6.69 -9.96
CA TYR A 89 -0.99 -7.08 -8.54
C TYR A 89 -1.13 -8.59 -8.32
N TRP A 90 -2.06 -9.25 -9.00
CA TRP A 90 -2.33 -10.68 -8.84
C TRP A 90 -1.11 -11.58 -9.20
N ARG A 91 -0.23 -11.10 -10.10
CA ARG A 91 1.04 -11.75 -10.48
C ARG A 91 2.20 -11.38 -9.56
N MET A 92 2.12 -10.24 -8.88
CA MET A 92 3.21 -9.77 -8.03
C MET A 92 3.27 -10.59 -6.73
N SER A 93 4.47 -10.72 -6.17
CA SER A 93 4.74 -11.48 -4.96
C SER A 93 5.53 -10.64 -3.94
N PRO A 94 5.42 -10.92 -2.63
CA PRO A 94 6.24 -10.28 -1.61
C PRO A 94 7.71 -10.49 -1.90
N ALA A 95 8.48 -9.41 -1.88
CA ALA A 95 9.88 -9.37 -2.29
C ALA A 95 10.70 -8.48 -1.35
N ASN A 96 10.52 -8.63 -0.04
CA ASN A 96 11.25 -7.85 0.96
C ASN A 96 12.77 -8.03 0.88
N HIS A 97 13.26 -9.14 0.31
CA HIS A 97 14.69 -9.34 0.04
C HIS A 97 15.25 -8.36 -1.01
N LEU A 98 14.40 -7.68 -1.79
CA LEU A 98 14.78 -6.67 -2.78
C LEU A 98 14.74 -5.25 -2.22
N ALA A 99 14.30 -5.02 -0.97
CA ALA A 99 14.15 -3.68 -0.44
C ALA A 99 14.54 -3.56 1.05
N VAL A 100 15.15 -2.43 1.42
CA VAL A 100 15.47 -2.05 2.81
C VAL A 100 14.84 -0.70 3.10
N GLY A 101 13.98 -0.62 4.12
CA GLY A 101 13.24 0.59 4.48
C GLY A 101 11.71 0.43 4.50
N GLY A 102 11.21 -0.73 4.08
CA GLY A 102 9.80 -1.10 4.18
C GLY A 102 9.44 -2.33 3.33
N PRO A 103 8.20 -2.84 3.41
CA PRO A 103 7.80 -4.00 2.64
C PRO A 103 7.72 -3.67 1.15
N CYS A 104 8.01 -4.66 0.32
CA CYS A 104 7.93 -4.51 -1.12
C CYS A 104 7.24 -5.70 -1.78
N LEU A 105 6.45 -5.40 -2.79
CA LEU A 105 5.80 -6.34 -3.69
C LEU A 105 6.44 -6.18 -5.07
N ALA A 106 6.81 -7.27 -5.72
CA ALA A 106 7.46 -7.22 -7.02
C ALA A 106 6.92 -8.28 -7.98
N LEU A 107 6.89 -7.90 -9.25
CA LEU A 107 7.01 -8.80 -10.39
C LEU A 107 8.28 -8.35 -11.08
N GLU A 108 9.39 -9.03 -10.78
CA GLU A 108 10.70 -8.65 -11.28
C GLU A 108 10.69 -8.42 -12.80
N GLN A 109 11.51 -7.49 -13.27
CA GLN A 109 11.54 -7.01 -14.67
C GLN A 109 10.30 -6.20 -15.13
N GLU A 110 9.17 -6.23 -14.41
CA GLU A 110 7.94 -5.53 -14.81
C GLU A 110 7.54 -4.40 -13.85
N ALA A 111 7.40 -4.68 -12.55
CA ALA A 111 6.85 -3.73 -11.60
C ALA A 111 7.29 -4.00 -10.15
N TYR A 112 7.52 -2.93 -9.40
CA TYR A 112 7.81 -2.93 -7.97
C TYR A 112 6.88 -1.92 -7.30
N ALA A 113 6.40 -2.27 -6.12
CA ALA A 113 5.64 -1.39 -5.25
C ALA A 113 6.18 -1.55 -3.83
N CYS A 114 6.82 -0.52 -3.29
CA CYS A 114 7.40 -0.59 -1.95
C CYS A 114 6.83 0.52 -1.06
N TYR A 115 6.40 0.15 0.15
CA TYR A 115 5.76 1.04 1.12
C TYR A 115 6.79 1.60 2.08
N VAL A 116 6.75 2.91 2.33
CA VAL A 116 7.80 3.64 3.07
C VAL A 116 7.17 4.50 4.15
N GLU A 117 7.32 4.08 5.39
CA GLU A 117 6.92 4.86 6.58
C GLU A 117 8.00 5.86 6.99
N GLY A 118 9.27 5.54 6.69
CA GLY A 118 10.41 6.40 6.97
C GLY A 118 10.68 7.45 5.89
N LEU A 119 11.93 7.91 5.85
CA LEU A 119 12.36 8.96 4.92
C LEU A 119 12.87 8.45 3.57
N ARG A 120 13.26 7.18 3.49
CA ARG A 120 13.91 6.61 2.30
C ARG A 120 13.71 5.11 2.20
N ILE A 121 13.93 4.57 1.01
CA ILE A 121 13.98 3.14 0.75
C ILE A 121 15.11 2.83 -0.23
N THR A 122 15.82 1.74 0.02
CA THR A 122 16.83 1.20 -0.91
C THR A 122 16.24 -0.03 -1.59
N VAL A 123 16.25 -0.07 -2.93
CA VAL A 123 15.65 -1.13 -3.74
C VAL A 123 16.68 -1.70 -4.71
N ASN A 124 16.75 -3.02 -4.80
CA ASN A 124 17.51 -3.73 -5.82
C ASN A 124 16.68 -3.83 -7.11
N LEU A 125 17.03 -3.00 -8.09
CA LEU A 125 16.43 -2.94 -9.42
C LEU A 125 17.35 -3.54 -10.49
N SER A 126 18.28 -4.42 -10.11
CA SER A 126 19.24 -5.01 -11.06
C SER A 126 18.56 -5.84 -12.16
N SER A 127 17.40 -6.43 -11.88
CA SER A 127 16.59 -7.16 -12.87
C SER A 127 15.64 -6.26 -13.66
N MET A 128 15.57 -4.95 -13.39
CA MET A 128 14.66 -4.05 -14.09
C MET A 128 15.16 -3.69 -15.50
N ALA A 129 14.25 -3.63 -16.46
CA ALA A 129 14.54 -3.13 -17.80
C ALA A 129 15.06 -1.68 -17.76
N PRO A 130 15.98 -1.28 -18.65
CA PRO A 130 16.46 0.10 -18.72
C PRO A 130 15.33 1.11 -18.93
N GLY A 131 15.49 2.30 -18.35
CA GLY A 131 14.51 3.39 -18.48
C GLY A 131 13.20 3.19 -17.70
N PRO A 132 13.20 2.66 -16.46
CA PRO A 132 11.96 2.49 -15.72
C PRO A 132 11.30 3.83 -15.39
N VAL A 133 9.98 3.81 -15.33
CA VAL A 133 9.18 4.93 -14.82
C VAL A 133 9.06 4.77 -13.32
N VAL A 134 9.46 5.81 -12.57
CA VAL A 134 9.41 5.82 -11.11
C VAL A 134 8.48 6.93 -10.63
N ALA A 135 7.56 6.58 -9.75
CA ALA A 135 6.65 7.53 -9.14
C ALA A 135 6.38 7.18 -7.67
N TRP A 136 6.28 8.21 -6.86
CA TRP A 136 5.77 8.16 -5.50
C TRP A 136 4.27 8.43 -5.49
N THR A 137 3.56 7.79 -4.57
CA THR A 137 2.17 8.10 -4.22
C THR A 137 2.06 8.35 -2.73
N ASP A 138 1.51 9.50 -2.34
CA ASP A 138 1.11 9.80 -0.98
C ASP A 138 -0.08 8.89 -0.62
N THR A 139 0.07 8.07 0.41
CA THR A 139 -0.95 7.07 0.75
C THR A 139 -2.18 7.65 1.44
N TRP A 140 -2.14 8.90 1.90
CA TRP A 140 -3.27 9.59 2.53
C TRP A 140 -4.05 10.44 1.53
N THR A 141 -3.35 11.09 0.59
CA THR A 141 -3.97 12.05 -0.34
C THR A 141 -4.09 11.52 -1.78
N GLY A 142 -3.28 10.53 -2.14
CA GLY A 142 -3.16 10.03 -3.51
C GLY A 142 -2.35 10.93 -4.44
N ALA A 143 -1.75 12.02 -3.91
CA ALA A 143 -0.85 12.89 -4.66
C ALA A 143 0.33 12.08 -5.20
N LYS A 144 0.77 12.40 -6.42
CA LYS A 144 1.84 11.69 -7.11
C LYS A 144 3.01 12.60 -7.42
N GLU A 145 4.21 12.07 -7.26
CA GLU A 145 5.44 12.76 -7.64
C GLU A 145 6.34 11.83 -8.44
N LYS A 146 6.89 12.33 -9.55
CA LYS A 146 7.86 11.56 -10.33
C LYS A 146 9.20 11.56 -9.58
N ALA A 147 9.89 10.43 -9.61
CA ALA A 147 11.29 10.37 -9.20
C ALA A 147 12.17 10.20 -10.44
N ASP A 148 13.46 10.48 -10.27
CA ASP A 148 14.43 10.28 -11.33
C ASP A 148 14.48 8.82 -11.79
N THR A 149 14.65 8.62 -13.09
CA THR A 149 14.81 7.30 -13.67
C THR A 149 16.17 6.73 -13.30
N PRO A 150 16.24 5.66 -12.49
CA PRO A 150 17.49 5.04 -12.10
C PRO A 150 18.13 4.27 -13.26
N ARG A 151 19.44 4.07 -13.16
CA ARG A 151 20.11 2.98 -13.88
C ARG A 151 19.82 1.64 -13.16
N PRO A 152 19.85 0.50 -13.86
CA PRO A 152 19.76 -0.81 -13.22
C PRO A 152 20.82 -0.96 -12.11
N GLY A 153 20.41 -1.49 -10.96
CA GLY A 153 21.27 -1.66 -9.80
C GLY A 153 20.54 -1.47 -8.47
N VAL A 154 21.31 -1.33 -7.39
CA VAL A 154 20.78 -0.99 -6.05
C VAL A 154 20.70 0.51 -5.91
N VAL A 155 19.49 1.04 -5.69
CA VAL A 155 19.22 2.48 -5.69
C VAL A 155 18.45 2.89 -4.44
N THR A 156 18.81 4.04 -3.88
CA THR A 156 18.08 4.63 -2.75
C THR A 156 17.20 5.77 -3.24
N PHE A 157 15.94 5.75 -2.86
CA PHE A 157 14.96 6.81 -3.14
C PHE A 157 14.56 7.50 -1.84
N GLU A 158 14.48 8.82 -1.87
CA GLU A 158 13.96 9.62 -0.76
C GLU A 158 12.45 9.85 -0.94
N LYS A 159 11.70 9.68 0.16
CA LYS A 159 10.26 9.98 0.18
C LYS A 159 10.08 11.50 0.02
N PRO A 160 9.18 11.96 -0.87
CA PRO A 160 8.90 13.38 -1.03
C PRO A 160 8.54 14.07 0.30
N LYS A 161 9.17 15.22 0.56
CA LYS A 161 8.92 16.01 1.78
C LYS A 161 7.50 16.57 1.84
N SER A 162 6.92 16.84 0.67
CA SER A 162 5.53 17.25 0.46
C SER A 162 4.50 16.30 1.06
N PHE A 163 4.83 15.02 1.23
CA PHE A 163 3.93 14.02 1.82
C PHE A 163 3.81 14.19 3.34
N GLY A 164 4.67 15.01 3.97
CA GLY A 164 4.69 15.20 5.42
C GLY A 164 4.81 13.87 6.17
N GLU A 165 3.88 13.63 7.09
CA GLU A 165 3.79 12.40 7.89
C GLU A 165 3.22 11.21 7.12
N ALA A 166 2.59 11.43 5.96
CA ALA A 166 2.01 10.34 5.20
C ALA A 166 3.11 9.37 4.72
N PRO A 167 2.90 8.05 4.92
CA PRO A 167 3.71 7.05 4.26
C PRO A 167 3.62 7.18 2.73
N GLY A 168 4.72 6.87 2.05
CA GLY A 168 4.80 6.91 0.60
C GLY A 168 4.78 5.50 0.02
N LEU A 169 4.12 5.31 -1.12
CA LEU A 169 4.31 4.14 -1.96
C LEU A 169 5.21 4.50 -3.14
N LEU A 170 6.41 3.92 -3.19
CA LEU A 170 7.28 3.97 -4.35
C LEU A 170 6.82 2.91 -5.36
N VAL A 171 6.52 3.34 -6.58
CA VAL A 171 6.18 2.45 -7.69
C VAL A 171 7.21 2.59 -8.79
N VAL A 172 7.83 1.48 -9.16
CA VAL A 172 8.76 1.37 -10.30
C VAL A 172 8.11 0.48 -11.34
N ARG A 173 8.01 0.92 -12.59
CA ARG A 173 7.43 0.12 -13.69
C ARG A 173 8.36 0.13 -14.87
N LYS A 174 8.39 -0.98 -15.62
CA LYS A 174 8.99 -0.99 -16.95
C LYS A 174 8.39 0.13 -17.82
N PRO A 175 9.18 0.75 -18.71
CA PRO A 175 8.63 1.71 -19.65
C PRO A 175 7.54 1.03 -20.50
N GLN A 176 6.48 1.77 -20.83
CA GLN A 176 5.55 1.32 -21.86
C GLN A 176 6.33 1.23 -23.17
N ALA A 177 6.20 0.11 -23.89
CA ALA A 177 6.71 0.03 -25.25
C ALA A 177 6.00 1.14 -26.04
N GLY A 178 6.77 2.08 -26.59
CA GLY A 178 6.22 3.06 -27.52
C GLY A 178 5.59 2.32 -28.68
N ASN A 179 4.35 2.67 -29.02
CA ASN A 179 3.76 2.33 -30.31
C ASN A 179 4.54 3.02 -31.43
#